data_AF-A0A2T4UR22-F1
#
_entry.id   AF-A0A2T4UR22-F1
#
_cell.length_a   1.000
_cell.length_b   1.000
_cell.length_c   1.000
_cell.angle_alpha   90.00
_cell.angle_beta   90.00
_cell.angle_gamma   90.00
#
_symmetry.space_group_name_H-M   'P 1'
#
loop_
_entity.id
_entity.type
_entity.pdbx_description
1 polymer ?
#
loop_
_entity_poly.entity_id
_entity_poly.type
_entity_poly.pdbx_seq_one_letter_code
_entity_poly.pdbx_strand_id
1 'polypeptide(L)'
;MATLIYGPQNLEIEFEERVLAHLKVAVLSKLRRNEAFSLSWAEDASTGHGRSSVWLHPAVPLHFRFRETHQQKLNRAWIEQMLSAASMHGELAVTPEPQEPRG
;
A
#
# COMPACT_ATOMS: atom_id res chain seq x y z
N MET A 1 12.77 -1.76 -6.09
CA MET A 1 11.68 -0.78 -6.23
C MET A 1 10.61 -1.42 -7.08
N ALA A 2 9.38 -1.36 -6.60
CA ALA A 2 8.20 -1.90 -7.24
C ALA A 2 7.17 -0.76 -7.44
N THR A 3 6.30 -0.90 -8.42
CA THR A 3 5.38 0.16 -8.84
C THR A 3 3.93 -0.26 -8.61
N LEU A 4 3.16 0.61 -7.95
CA LEU A 4 1.70 0.60 -7.99
C LEU A 4 1.23 1.44 -9.17
N ILE A 5 0.45 0.86 -10.08
CA ILE A 5 -0.09 1.55 -11.25
C ILE A 5 -1.59 1.62 -11.09
N TYR A 6 -2.14 2.84 -11.12
CA TYR A 6 -3.54 3.08 -10.82
C TYR A 6 -4.25 3.96 -11.85
N GLY A 7 -5.45 3.52 -12.23
CA GLY A 7 -6.37 4.31 -13.04
C GLY A 7 -6.01 4.39 -14.53
N PRO A 8 -6.88 5.02 -15.32
CA PRO A 8 -6.76 5.06 -16.79
C PRO A 8 -5.58 5.91 -17.27
N GLN A 9 -5.06 6.80 -16.44
CA GLN A 9 -3.90 7.63 -16.74
C GLN A 9 -2.57 6.97 -16.33
N ASN A 10 -2.62 5.72 -15.83
CA ASN A 10 -1.46 4.97 -15.34
C ASN A 10 -0.64 5.78 -14.33
N LEU A 11 -1.27 6.30 -13.27
CA LEU A 11 -0.53 6.92 -12.18
C LEU A 11 0.42 5.87 -11.59
N GLU A 12 1.73 6.11 -11.73
CA GLU A 12 2.78 5.22 -11.22
C GLU A 12 3.30 5.75 -9.88
N ILE A 13 3.22 4.92 -8.84
CA ILE A 13 3.71 5.23 -7.50
C ILE A 13 4.78 4.20 -7.13
N GLU A 14 5.99 4.65 -6.83
CA GLU A 14 7.10 3.78 -6.49
C GLU A 14 7.17 3.51 -4.98
N PHE A 15 7.41 2.25 -4.64
CA PHE A 15 7.65 1.79 -3.29
C PHE A 15 8.82 0.82 -3.27
N GLU A 16 9.36 0.56 -2.07
CA GLU A 16 10.20 -0.62 -1.87
C GLU A 16 9.41 -1.91 -2.17
N GLU A 17 10.09 -2.93 -2.70
CA GLU A 17 9.47 -4.24 -3.04
C GLU A 17 8.72 -4.81 -1.83
N ARG A 18 9.35 -4.74 -0.66
CA ARG A 18 8.80 -5.21 0.60
C ARG A 18 7.55 -4.45 0.97
N VAL A 19 7.56 -3.12 0.91
CA VAL A 19 6.39 -2.29 1.20
C VAL A 19 5.23 -2.64 0.26
N LEU A 20 5.46 -2.69 -1.06
CA LEU A 20 4.41 -2.98 -2.02
C LEU A 20 3.82 -4.38 -1.86
N ALA A 21 4.62 -5.35 -1.44
CA ALA A 21 4.15 -6.71 -1.19
C ALA A 21 3.10 -6.75 -0.05
N HIS A 22 3.34 -6.00 1.03
CA HIS A 22 2.38 -5.91 2.14
C HIS A 22 1.15 -5.06 1.75
N LEU A 23 1.37 -3.93 1.06
CA LEU A 23 0.28 -3.09 0.56
C LEU A 23 -0.64 -3.86 -0.37
N LYS A 24 -0.10 -4.68 -1.28
CA LYS A 24 -0.90 -5.51 -2.18
C LYS A 24 -1.91 -6.38 -1.42
N VAL A 25 -1.51 -6.99 -0.32
CA VAL A 25 -2.41 -7.82 0.49
C VAL A 25 -3.48 -6.98 1.17
N ALA A 26 -3.10 -5.87 1.81
CA ALA A 26 -4.03 -4.99 2.50
C ALA A 26 -5.04 -4.33 1.54
N VAL A 27 -4.57 -3.80 0.42
CA VAL A 27 -5.38 -3.18 -0.64
C VAL A 27 -6.38 -4.19 -1.21
N LEU A 28 -5.92 -5.39 -1.60
CA LEU A 28 -6.83 -6.41 -2.13
C LEU A 28 -7.83 -6.90 -1.08
N SER A 29 -7.49 -6.90 0.21
CA SER A 29 -8.42 -7.25 1.30
C SER A 29 -9.59 -6.25 1.39
N LYS A 30 -9.33 -4.95 1.22
CA LYS A 30 -10.39 -3.92 1.23
C LYS A 30 -11.20 -3.89 -0.07
N LEU A 31 -10.53 -3.92 -1.23
CA LEU A 31 -11.23 -3.89 -2.52
C LEU A 31 -12.16 -5.11 -2.73
N ARG A 32 -11.79 -6.29 -2.22
CA ARG A 32 -12.67 -7.49 -2.24
C ARG A 32 -13.95 -7.34 -1.42
N ARG A 33 -13.97 -6.43 -0.44
CA ARG A 33 -15.16 -6.08 0.35
C ARG A 33 -15.96 -4.93 -0.30
N ASN A 34 -15.58 -4.55 -1.51
CA ASN A 34 -16.12 -3.39 -2.22
C ASN A 34 -15.92 -2.07 -1.45
N GLU A 35 -14.88 -2.00 -0.62
CA GLU A 35 -14.53 -0.81 0.16
C GLU A 35 -13.59 0.07 -0.67
N ALA A 36 -14.00 1.31 -0.93
CA ALA A 36 -13.12 2.34 -1.45
C ALA A 36 -12.45 3.09 -0.28
N PHE A 37 -11.19 3.49 -0.46
CA PHE A 37 -10.38 4.06 0.61
C PHE A 37 -9.24 4.92 0.05
N SER A 38 -8.67 5.80 0.90
CA SER A 38 -7.47 6.55 0.55
C SER A 38 -6.22 5.76 0.91
N LEU A 39 -5.23 5.68 0.01
CA LEU A 39 -3.88 5.19 0.29
C LEU A 39 -2.97 6.40 0.43
N SER A 40 -2.24 6.52 1.54
CA SER A 40 -1.32 7.63 1.77
C SER A 40 0.07 7.18 2.18
N TRP A 41 1.08 7.96 1.80
CA TRP A 41 2.47 7.73 2.16
C TRP A 41 3.18 9.05 2.42
N ALA A 42 4.23 9.00 3.23
CA ALA A 42 5.15 10.11 3.37
C ALA A 42 6.06 10.15 2.13
N GLU A 43 6.30 11.36 1.63
CA GLU A 43 7.35 11.58 0.64
C GLU A 43 8.62 12.09 1.31
N ASP A 44 9.75 11.93 0.63
CA ASP A 44 11.02 12.45 1.13
C ASP A 44 10.94 13.98 1.20
N ALA A 45 11.33 14.58 2.32
CA ALA A 45 11.30 16.02 2.51
C ALA A 45 12.11 16.79 1.44
N SER A 46 13.08 16.13 0.80
CA SER A 46 13.86 16.68 -0.31
C SER A 46 13.05 16.90 -1.61
N THR A 47 11.89 16.27 -1.77
CA THR A 47 10.99 16.52 -2.93
C THR A 47 10.08 17.73 -2.73
N GLY A 48 10.09 18.34 -1.53
CA GLY A 48 9.22 19.49 -1.19
C GLY A 48 7.78 19.10 -0.83
N HIS A 49 7.46 17.80 -0.82
CA HIS A 49 6.16 17.26 -0.46
C HIS A 49 6.28 16.45 0.83
N GLY A 50 5.37 16.67 1.80
CA GLY A 50 5.40 15.96 3.08
C GLY A 50 4.58 14.67 3.11
N ARG A 51 3.46 14.64 2.38
CA ARG A 51 2.53 13.50 2.34
C ARG A 51 1.77 13.51 1.02
N SER A 52 1.64 12.34 0.42
CA SER A 52 0.84 12.10 -0.77
C SER A 52 -0.27 11.10 -0.47
N SER A 53 -1.36 11.20 -1.23
CA SER A 53 -2.51 10.31 -1.09
C SER A 53 -3.21 10.08 -2.43
N VAL A 54 -3.74 8.87 -2.62
CA VAL A 54 -4.56 8.49 -3.77
C VAL A 54 -5.82 7.76 -3.32
N TRP A 55 -6.95 8.07 -3.95
CA TRP A 55 -8.20 7.36 -3.72
C TRP A 55 -8.26 6.07 -4.54
N LEU A 56 -8.44 4.91 -3.89
CA LEU A 56 -8.56 3.61 -4.53
C LEU A 56 -10.01 3.11 -4.52
N HIS A 57 -10.49 2.64 -5.68
CA HIS A 57 -11.86 2.15 -5.85
C HIS A 57 -11.90 0.81 -6.62
N PRO A 58 -12.78 -0.15 -6.26
CA PRO A 58 -12.83 -1.49 -6.88
C PRO A 58 -13.09 -1.51 -8.38
N ALA A 59 -13.77 -0.49 -8.91
CA ALA A 59 -14.07 -0.36 -10.34
C ALA A 59 -12.93 0.24 -11.18
N VAL A 60 -11.80 0.61 -10.57
CA VAL A 60 -10.68 1.25 -11.25
C VAL A 60 -9.54 0.26 -11.45
N PRO A 61 -8.93 0.15 -12.65
CA PRO A 61 -7.81 -0.73 -12.89
C PRO A 61 -6.65 -0.47 -11.92
N LEU A 62 -6.10 -1.55 -11.38
CA LEU A 62 -5.00 -1.55 -10.42
C LEU A 62 -4.00 -2.64 -10.79
N HIS A 63 -2.74 -2.28 -10.94
CA HIS A 63 -1.66 -3.21 -11.26
C HIS A 63 -0.49 -3.04 -10.30
N PHE A 64 0.04 -4.18 -9.83
CA PHE A 64 1.22 -4.24 -8.97
C PHE A 64 2.38 -4.83 -9.76
N ARG A 65 3.40 -4.03 -10.04
CA ARG A 65 4.58 -4.41 -10.82
C ARG A 65 5.79 -4.55 -9.90
N PHE A 66 6.24 -5.78 -9.70
CA PHE A 66 7.45 -6.11 -8.92
C PHE A 66 8.63 -6.36 -9.88
N ARG A 67 9.84 -5.99 -9.48
CA ARG A 67 11.04 -6.29 -10.27
C ARG A 67 11.52 -7.71 -10.03
N GLU A 68 11.41 -8.17 -8.79
CA GLU A 68 11.78 -9.51 -8.37
C GLU A 68 10.61 -10.48 -8.64
N THR A 69 10.93 -11.68 -9.11
CA THR A 69 9.96 -12.76 -9.28
C THR A 69 9.65 -13.50 -7.97
N HIS A 70 10.55 -13.40 -6.99
CA HIS A 70 10.42 -14.05 -5.69
C HIS A 70 9.37 -13.34 -4.81
N GLN A 71 8.55 -14.13 -4.10
CA GLN A 71 7.58 -13.58 -3.15
C GLN A 71 8.26 -13.13 -1.86
N GLN A 72 8.12 -11.85 -1.53
CA GLN A 72 8.62 -11.32 -0.26
C GLN A 72 7.96 -12.02 0.94
N LYS A 73 8.74 -12.38 1.98
CA LYS A 73 8.18 -12.91 3.24
C LYS A 73 7.31 -11.82 3.88
N LEU A 74 6.02 -12.11 4.02
CA LEU A 74 5.04 -11.18 4.58
C LEU A 74 5.05 -11.19 6.11
N ASN A 75 5.08 -10.00 6.68
CA ASN A 75 4.85 -9.69 8.09
C ASN A 75 3.35 -9.43 8.31
N ARG A 76 2.68 -10.37 8.98
CA ARG A 76 1.23 -10.33 9.20
C ARG A 76 0.82 -9.16 10.10
N ALA A 77 1.62 -8.87 11.13
CA ALA A 77 1.36 -7.78 12.05
C ALA A 77 1.37 -6.42 11.35
N TRP A 78 2.17 -6.27 10.29
CA TRP A 78 2.18 -5.06 9.48
C TRP A 78 0.90 -4.89 8.66
N ILE A 79 0.45 -5.97 8.00
CA ILE A 79 -0.80 -5.96 7.22
C ILE A 79 -1.99 -5.64 8.12
N GLU A 80 -2.04 -6.26 9.30
CA GLU A 80 -3.10 -6.02 10.29
C GLU A 80 -3.09 -4.57 10.80
N GLN A 81 -1.92 -4.00 11.07
CA GLN A 81 -1.81 -2.58 11.45
C GLN A 81 -2.33 -1.65 10.36
N MET A 82 -1.96 -1.87 9.09
CA MET A 82 -2.45 -1.07 7.97
C MET A 82 -3.97 -1.18 7.81
N LEU A 83 -4.53 -2.39 7.92
CA LEU A 83 -5.97 -2.62 7.82
C LEU A 83 -6.74 -2.02 8.99
N SER A 84 -6.18 -2.09 10.21
CA SER A 84 -6.76 -1.50 11.42
C SER A 84 -6.82 0.01 11.30
N ALA A 85 -5.72 0.66 10.92
CA ALA A 85 -5.65 2.11 10.69
C ALA A 85 -6.67 2.56 9.63
N ALA A 86 -6.76 1.83 8.51
CA ALA A 86 -7.72 2.12 7.44
C ALA A 86 -9.18 2.01 7.88
N SER A 87 -9.48 1.11 8.81
CA SER A 87 -10.84 0.92 9.33
C SER A 87 -11.26 2.05 10.27
N MET A 88 -10.31 2.68 10.96
CA MET A 88 -10.58 3.78 11.90
C MET A 88 -10.68 5.15 11.22
N HIS A 89 -9.86 5.39 10.20
CA HIS A 89 -9.71 6.73 9.60
C HIS A 89 -10.13 6.81 8.13
N GLY A 90 -10.53 5.69 7.51
CA GLY A 90 -10.80 5.62 6.07
C GLY A 90 -9.55 5.72 5.19
N GLU A 91 -8.37 5.72 5.82
CA GLU A 91 -7.06 5.96 5.22
C GLU A 91 -6.11 4.81 5.53
N LEU A 92 -5.65 4.12 4.50
CA LEU A 92 -4.57 3.15 4.58
C LEU A 92 -3.25 3.91 4.46
N ALA A 93 -2.54 4.05 5.58
CA ALA A 93 -1.24 4.71 5.61
C ALA A 93 -0.09 3.70 5.45
N VAL A 94 0.91 4.06 4.64
CA VAL A 94 2.19 3.36 4.59
C VAL A 94 2.99 3.71 5.85
N THR A 95 3.21 2.72 6.70
CA THR A 95 3.98 2.85 7.95
C THR A 95 5.29 2.07 7.87
N PRO A 96 6.28 2.37 8.72
CA PRO A 96 7.44 1.51 8.90
C PRO A 96 7.03 0.08 9.29
N GLU A 97 7.87 -0.89 8.93
CA GLU A 97 7.65 -2.28 9.29
C GLU A 97 7.72 -2.46 10.82
N PRO A 98 6.68 -3.02 11.45
CA PRO A 98 6.73 -3.37 12.86
C PRO A 98 7.66 -4.57 13.11
N GLN A 99 8.30 -4.63 14.27
CA GLN A 99 9.01 -5.83 14.66
C GLN A 99 8.04 -7.02 14.73
N GLU A 100 8.35 -8.11 14.01
CA GLU A 100 7.60 -9.35 14.18
C GLU A 100 7.73 -9.77 15.66
N PRO A 101 6.62 -9.98 16.38
CA PRO A 101 6.71 -10.52 17.73
C PRO A 101 7.48 -11.83 17.62
N ARG A 102 8.60 -11.93 18.35
CA ARG A 102 9.34 -13.18 18.49
C ARG A 102 8.41 -14.16 19.21
N GLY A 103 7.78 -15.03 18.44
CA GLY A 103 7.04 -16.18 18.97
C GLY A 103 7.98 -17.16 19.66
#